data_AF-A0A1W1WMW5-F1
#
_entry.id   AF-A0A1W1WMW5-F1
#
_cell.length_a   1.000
_cell.length_b   1.000
_cell.length_c   1.000
_cell.angle_alpha   90.00
_cell.angle_beta   90.00
_cell.angle_gamma   90.00
#
_symmetry.space_group_name_H-M   'P 1'
#
loop_
_entity.id
_entity.type
_entity.pdbx_description
1 polymer ?
#
loop_
_entity_poly.entity_id
_entity_poly.type
_entity_poly.pdbx_seq_one_letter_code
_entity_poly.pdbx_strand_id
1 'polypeptide(L)'
;MTCEHCGSLLSRDESTCPQCGFEVPSPAPIKKSAKVVPFRPRKKRRRPSPPKGRYAGGPVFWWIVAIIAISLLLPYIIPMHP
;
A
#
# COMPACT_ATOMS: atom_id res chain seq x y z
N MET A 1 27.47 -45.75 1.05
CA MET A 1 26.41 -46.61 0.47
C MET A 1 27.07 -47.63 -0.45
N THR A 2 26.46 -48.78 -0.73
CA THR A 2 27.04 -49.76 -1.68
C THR A 2 26.39 -49.58 -3.05
N CYS A 3 27.15 -49.77 -4.13
CA CYS A 3 26.61 -49.74 -5.48
C CYS A 3 25.74 -50.98 -5.71
N GLU A 4 24.47 -50.79 -6.08
CA GLU A 4 23.54 -51.88 -6.39
C GLU A 4 23.98 -52.72 -7.61
N HIS A 5 24.86 -52.18 -8.46
CA HIS A 5 25.31 -52.86 -9.68
C HIS A 5 26.58 -53.71 -9.49
N CYS A 6 27.53 -53.27 -8.66
CA CYS A 6 28.82 -53.95 -8.50
C CYS A 6 29.24 -54.22 -7.04
N GLY A 7 28.44 -53.77 -6.07
CA GLY A 7 28.72 -53.94 -4.64
C GLY A 7 29.83 -53.06 -4.08
N SER A 8 30.47 -52.20 -4.89
CA SER A 8 31.54 -51.32 -4.42
C SER A 8 31.04 -50.28 -3.42
N LEU A 9 31.91 -49.82 -2.52
CA LEU A 9 31.61 -48.73 -1.60
C LEU A 9 31.55 -47.40 -2.37
N LEU A 10 30.49 -46.63 -2.16
CA LEU A 10 30.21 -45.32 -2.74
C LEU A 10 30.10 -44.26 -1.64
N SER A 11 30.67 -43.08 -1.91
CA SER A 11 30.48 -41.91 -1.07
C SER A 11 29.11 -41.28 -1.33
N ARG A 12 28.45 -40.76 -0.28
CA ARG A 12 27.05 -40.29 -0.33
C ARG A 12 26.78 -39.18 -1.35
N ASP A 13 27.84 -38.47 -1.77
CA ASP A 13 27.76 -37.32 -2.68
C ASP A 13 28.21 -37.64 -4.11
N GLU A 14 28.60 -38.89 -4.40
CA GLU A 14 29.00 -39.33 -5.74
C GLU A 14 27.78 -39.67 -6.59
N SER A 15 27.62 -38.99 -7.72
CA SER A 15 26.56 -39.25 -8.71
C SER A 15 26.87 -40.42 -9.64
N THR A 16 28.08 -40.98 -9.59
CA THR A 16 28.52 -42.06 -10.48
C THR A 16 29.48 -42.98 -9.74
N CYS A 17 29.30 -44.29 -9.89
CA CYS A 17 30.19 -45.28 -9.31
C CYS A 17 31.56 -45.25 -10.02
N PRO A 18 32.68 -45.06 -9.29
CA PRO A 18 34.01 -45.02 -9.89
C PRO A 18 34.51 -46.38 -10.38
N GLN A 19 33.87 -47.49 -9.98
CA GLN A 19 34.29 -48.84 -10.34
C GLN A 19 33.57 -49.40 -11.56
N CYS A 20 32.26 -49.16 -11.70
CA CYS A 20 31.46 -49.70 -12.80
C CYS A 20 30.86 -48.62 -13.71
N GLY A 21 31.00 -47.34 -13.37
CA GLY A 21 30.44 -46.23 -14.14
C GLY A 21 28.92 -46.06 -14.01
N PHE A 22 28.27 -46.79 -13.10
CA PHE A 22 26.82 -46.72 -12.92
C PHE A 22 26.40 -45.38 -12.29
N GLU A 23 25.40 -44.71 -12.88
CA GLU A 23 24.86 -43.45 -12.35
C GLU A 23 23.99 -43.70 -11.10
N VAL A 24 24.28 -42.97 -10.03
CA VAL A 24 23.59 -43.08 -8.75
C VAL A 24 22.66 -41.88 -8.61
N PRO A 25 21.35 -42.08 -8.39
CA PRO A 25 20.42 -40.97 -8.25
C PRO A 25 20.75 -40.17 -6.99
N SER A 26 21.15 -38.91 -7.18
CA SER A 26 21.40 -37.98 -6.07
C SER A 26 20.09 -37.72 -5.31
N PRO A 27 20.10 -37.74 -3.96
CA PRO A 27 18.90 -37.46 -3.19
C PRO A 27 18.46 -36.01 -3.45
N ALA A 28 17.30 -35.85 -4.10
CA ALA A 28 16.75 -34.54 -4.41
C ALA A 28 16.62 -33.68 -3.14
N PRO A 29 16.91 -32.37 -3.21
CA PRO A 29 16.87 -31.50 -2.04
C PRO A 29 15.45 -31.44 -1.48
N ILE A 30 15.30 -31.84 -0.21
CA ILE A 30 14.04 -31.79 0.52
C ILE A 30 13.60 -30.32 0.64
N LYS A 31 12.56 -29.94 -0.12
CA LYS A 31 11.95 -28.61 -0.01
C LYS A 31 11.35 -28.48 1.39
N LYS A 32 11.90 -27.58 2.21
CA LYS A 32 11.43 -27.31 3.57
C LYS A 32 9.96 -26.89 3.51
N SER A 33 9.12 -27.53 4.33
CA SER A 33 7.68 -27.26 4.40
C SER A 33 7.43 -25.82 4.84
N ALA A 34 6.41 -25.20 4.24
CA ALA A 34 6.06 -23.82 4.53
C ALA A 34 5.71 -23.65 6.01
N LYS A 35 6.39 -22.72 6.69
CA LYS A 35 6.08 -22.35 8.07
C LYS A 35 4.69 -21.70 8.11
N VAL A 36 3.79 -22.25 8.92
CA VAL A 36 2.45 -21.69 9.15
C VAL A 36 2.61 -20.30 9.76
N VAL A 37 2.22 -19.27 9.01
CA VAL A 37 2.16 -17.89 9.49
C VAL A 37 0.72 -17.59 9.92
N PRO A 38 0.47 -17.20 11.18
CA PRO A 38 -0.89 -16.87 11.63
C PRO A 38 -1.44 -15.64 10.87
N PHE A 39 -2.73 -15.65 10.60
CA PHE A 39 -3.41 -14.59 9.86
C PHE A 39 -3.37 -13.26 10.61
N ARG A 40 -2.79 -12.21 10.01
CA ARG A 40 -2.79 -10.84 10.55
C ARG A 40 -3.66 -9.93 9.68
N PRO A 41 -4.84 -9.47 10.15
CA PRO A 41 -5.74 -8.68 9.33
C PRO A 41 -5.15 -7.31 8.99
N ARG A 42 -5.23 -6.92 7.71
CA ARG A 42 -4.73 -5.64 7.20
C ARG A 42 -5.70 -4.52 7.57
N LYS A 43 -5.32 -3.64 8.50
CA LYS A 43 -6.10 -2.44 8.87
C LYS A 43 -6.19 -1.49 7.67
N LYS A 44 -7.38 -1.36 7.05
CA LYS A 44 -7.64 -0.35 6.00
C LYS A 44 -7.44 1.04 6.60
N ARG A 45 -6.45 1.78 6.10
CA ARG A 45 -6.30 3.22 6.42
C ARG A 45 -7.53 3.95 5.89
N ARG A 46 -8.21 4.69 6.76
CA ARG A 46 -9.28 5.60 6.32
C ARG A 46 -8.67 6.65 5.40
N ARG A 47 -9.26 6.88 4.23
CA ARG A 47 -8.87 8.00 3.39
C ARG A 47 -9.25 9.29 4.13
N PRO A 48 -8.37 10.30 4.20
CA PRO A 48 -8.74 11.59 4.74
C PRO A 48 -9.89 12.17 3.90
N SER A 49 -10.94 12.64 4.56
CA SER A 49 -12.03 13.36 3.91
C SER A 49 -11.53 14.76 3.49
N PRO A 50 -11.94 15.26 2.31
CA PRO A 50 -11.53 16.58 1.85
C PRO A 50 -12.05 17.68 2.80
N PRO A 51 -11.29 18.76 3.03
CA PRO A 51 -11.75 19.87 3.84
C PRO A 51 -12.96 20.52 3.16
N LYS A 52 -14.08 20.59 3.88
CA LYS A 52 -15.28 21.32 3.47
C LYS A 52 -14.88 22.79 3.28
N GLY A 53 -15.02 23.30 2.05
CA GLY A 53 -14.64 24.66 1.70
C GLY A 53 -15.28 25.67 2.65
N ARG A 54 -14.45 26.45 3.33
CA ARG A 54 -14.91 27.57 4.14
C ARG A 54 -15.21 28.71 3.18
N TYR A 55 -16.49 29.04 3.04
CA TYR A 55 -16.93 30.27 2.36
C TYR A 55 -16.24 31.45 3.05
N ALA A 56 -15.29 32.08 2.38
CA ALA A 56 -14.38 33.09 2.92
C ALA A 56 -15.02 34.49 3.05
N GLY A 57 -16.33 34.54 3.31
CA GLY A 57 -17.05 35.75 3.65
C GLY A 57 -17.56 35.61 5.07
N GLY A 58 -16.72 35.95 6.06
CA GLY A 58 -17.18 36.08 7.44
C GLY A 58 -18.28 37.15 7.55
N PRO A 59 -19.06 37.17 8.65
CA PRO A 59 -20.17 38.12 8.81
C PRO A 59 -19.72 39.57 8.58
N VAL A 60 -18.49 39.91 8.97
CA VAL A 60 -17.89 41.24 8.79
C VAL A 60 -17.83 41.67 7.32
N PHE A 61 -17.46 40.77 6.39
CA PHE A 61 -17.43 41.11 4.97
C PHE A 61 -18.83 41.44 4.43
N TRP A 62 -19.84 40.68 4.88
CA TRP A 62 -21.23 40.94 4.53
C TRP A 62 -21.76 42.26 5.11
N TRP A 63 -21.36 42.61 6.35
CA TRP A 63 -21.69 43.91 6.94
C TRP A 63 -21.05 45.07 6.18
N ILE A 64 -19.79 44.95 5.74
CA ILE A 64 -19.11 45.96 4.93
C ILE A 64 -19.85 46.15 3.59
N VAL A 65 -20.19 45.06 2.91
CA VAL A 65 -20.94 45.11 1.64
C VAL A 65 -22.31 45.78 1.84
N ALA A 66 -23.03 45.47 2.93
CA ALA A 66 -24.32 46.08 3.23
C ALA A 66 -24.21 47.60 3.50
N ILE A 67 -23.20 48.05 4.26
CA ILE A 67 -22.96 49.47 4.54
C ILE A 67 -22.66 50.24 3.24
N ILE A 68 -21.82 49.67 2.38
CA ILE A 68 -21.48 50.28 1.08
C ILE A 68 -22.73 50.40 0.21
N ALA A 69 -23.54 49.34 0.12
CA ALA A 69 -24.77 49.36 -0.67
C ALA A 69 -25.78 50.41 -0.16
N ILE A 70 -25.99 50.50 1.16
CA ILE A 70 -26.89 51.48 1.77
C ILE A 70 -26.37 52.91 1.53
N SER A 71 -25.06 53.15 1.65
CA SER A 71 -24.47 54.48 1.42
C SER A 71 -24.64 54.96 -0.01
N LEU A 72 -24.64 54.05 -0.99
CA LEU A 72 -24.89 54.38 -2.40
C LEU A 72 -26.39 54.56 -2.71
N LEU A 73 -27.27 53.86 -1.99
CA LEU A 73 -28.72 53.96 -2.16
C LEU A 73 -29.34 55.17 -1.43
N LEU A 74 -28.86 55.52 -0.24
CA LEU A 74 -29.33 56.66 0.56
C LEU A 74 -29.46 57.98 -0.22
N PRO A 75 -28.45 58.45 -0.98
CA PRO A 75 -28.55 59.69 -1.74
C PRO A 75 -29.53 59.62 -2.92
N TYR A 76 -29.94 58.40 -3.32
CA TYR A 76 -30.91 58.17 -4.38
C TYR A 76 -32.34 58.04 -3.83
N ILE A 77 -32.49 57.59 -2.58
CA ILE A 77 -33.77 57.40 -1.89
C ILE A 77 -34.24 58.66 -1.18
N ILE A 78 -33.31 59.49 -0.68
CA ILE A 78 -33.62 60.82 -0.15
C ILE A 78 -33.47 61.78 -1.32
N PRO A 79 -34.54 62.12 -2.06
CA PRO A 79 -34.46 63.26 -2.95
C PRO A 79 -34.14 64.45 -2.03
N MET A 80 -32.92 64.97 -2.15
CA MET A 80 -32.65 66.35 -1.80
C MET A 80 -33.65 67.17 -2.60
N HIS A 81 -34.80 67.42 -1.98
CA HIS A 81 -35.85 68.26 -2.51
C HIS A 81 -35.24 69.68 -2.52
N PRO A 82 -35.05 70.31 -3.69
CA PRO A 82 -34.73 71.72 -3.74
C PRO A 82 -35.86 72.55 -3.11
#